data_AF-A0A534TCQ6-F1
#
_entry.id   AF-A0A534TCQ6-F1
#
_cell.length_a   1.000
_cell.length_b   1.000
_cell.length_c   1.000
_cell.angle_alpha   90.00
_cell.angle_beta   90.00
_cell.angle_gamma   90.00
#
_symmetry.space_group_name_H-M   'P 1'
#
loop_
_entity.id
_entity.type
_entity.pdbx_description
1 polymer ?
#
loop_
_entity_poly.entity_id
_entity_poly.type
_entity_poly.pdbx_seq_one_letter_code
_entity_poly.pdbx_strand_id
1 'polypeptide(L)'
;MAEAPRSERVRADPRQDALREWVKEVAERAVYRAGSPPRPGRNTNREKERFALRAQHVRTLFRSVETMAGAINKEIGRPLLAVERMLNAKNLGGIEVPDGARLVLKFLERRLEVVVNPLVNIGGRPVPAGALATASVIRYDPADPAGADWYDITLREDGSWLRKAGEDDGSLTPAFGEREMRQLFEWLLG
;
A
#
# COMPACT_ATOMS: atom_id res chain seq x y z
N MET A 1 -2.20 -92.57 -18.56
CA MET A 1 -1.30 -91.44 -18.84
C MET A 1 -2.02 -90.50 -19.79
N ALA A 2 -2.34 -89.29 -19.34
CA ALA A 2 -2.87 -88.22 -20.20
C ALA A 2 -2.25 -86.91 -19.70
N GLU A 3 -1.41 -86.32 -20.55
CA GLU A 3 -0.67 -85.08 -20.31
C GLU A 3 -1.56 -83.89 -20.66
N ALA A 4 -1.72 -82.94 -19.74
CA ALA A 4 -2.50 -81.72 -19.95
C ALA A 4 -1.68 -80.67 -20.71
N PRO A 5 -2.27 -79.91 -21.65
CA PRO A 5 -1.54 -78.87 -22.36
C PRO A 5 -1.23 -77.70 -21.42
N ARG A 6 0.05 -77.34 -21.32
CA ARG A 6 0.51 -76.17 -20.57
C ARG A 6 -0.04 -74.91 -21.23
N SER A 7 -0.92 -74.22 -20.53
CA SER A 7 -1.38 -72.88 -20.86
C SER A 7 -0.19 -71.91 -20.78
N GLU A 8 0.26 -71.47 -21.95
CA GLU A 8 1.22 -70.41 -22.14
C GLU A 8 0.65 -69.12 -21.53
N ARG A 9 1.07 -68.80 -20.30
CA ARG A 9 0.74 -67.52 -19.68
C ARG A 9 1.42 -66.44 -20.50
N VAL A 10 0.62 -65.70 -21.27
CA VAL A 10 0.97 -64.43 -21.90
C VAL A 10 1.67 -63.59 -20.84
N ARG A 11 2.99 -63.41 -20.99
CA ARG A 11 3.77 -62.53 -20.13
C ARG A 11 3.24 -61.13 -20.34
N ALA A 12 2.54 -60.59 -19.35
CA ALA A 12 2.16 -59.19 -19.32
C ALA A 12 3.42 -58.34 -19.52
N ASP A 13 3.36 -57.43 -20.48
CA ASP A 13 4.50 -56.58 -20.81
C ASP A 13 4.75 -55.64 -19.62
N PRO A 14 5.89 -55.75 -18.92
CA PRO A 14 6.15 -54.97 -17.70
C PRO A 14 6.13 -53.45 -17.95
N ARG A 15 6.27 -53.03 -19.22
CA ARG A 15 6.11 -51.61 -19.62
C ARG A 15 4.66 -51.14 -19.59
N GLN A 16 3.70 -52.01 -19.89
CA GLN A 16 2.28 -51.69 -19.79
C GLN A 16 1.81 -51.62 -18.34
N ASP A 17 2.35 -52.48 -17.49
CA ASP A 17 2.07 -52.45 -16.05
C ASP A 17 2.66 -51.19 -15.40
N ALA A 18 3.90 -50.82 -15.76
CA ALA A 18 4.53 -49.58 -15.31
C ALA A 18 3.77 -48.32 -15.78
N LEU A 19 3.24 -48.33 -17.01
CA LEU A 19 2.42 -47.22 -17.51
C LEU A 19 1.08 -47.14 -16.75
N ARG A 20 0.44 -48.28 -16.47
CA ARG A 20 -0.82 -48.32 -15.70
C ARG A 20 -0.62 -47.83 -14.27
N GLU A 21 0.47 -48.21 -13.61
CA GLU A 21 0.82 -47.71 -12.28
C GLU A 21 1.08 -46.21 -12.29
N TRP A 22 1.82 -45.71 -13.28
CA TRP A 22 2.07 -44.27 -13.41
C TRP A 22 0.79 -43.48 -13.65
N VAL A 23 -0.10 -43.95 -14.54
CA VAL A 23 -1.40 -43.31 -14.79
C VAL A 23 -2.26 -43.29 -13.53
N LYS A 24 -2.25 -44.38 -12.74
CA LYS A 24 -2.97 -44.46 -11.47
C LYS A 24 -2.43 -43.45 -10.46
N GLU A 25 -1.11 -43.34 -10.33
CA GLU A 25 -0.47 -42.36 -9.44
C GLU A 25 -0.78 -40.91 -9.85
N VAL A 26 -0.79 -40.62 -11.16
CA VAL A 26 -1.16 -39.30 -11.69
C VAL A 26 -2.64 -39.00 -11.44
N ALA A 27 -3.54 -39.98 -11.62
CA ALA A 27 -4.95 -39.83 -11.34
C ALA A 27 -5.23 -39.59 -9.85
N GLU A 28 -4.55 -40.32 -8.96
CA GLU A 28 -4.64 -40.10 -7.50
C GLU A 28 -4.13 -38.71 -7.11
N ARG A 29 -3.02 -38.25 -7.70
CA ARG A 29 -2.52 -36.87 -7.51
C ARG A 29 -3.50 -35.82 -8.05
N ALA A 30 -4.18 -36.09 -9.16
CA ALA A 30 -5.16 -35.17 -9.73
C ALA A 30 -6.43 -35.08 -8.86
N VAL A 31 -6.93 -36.20 -8.35
CA VAL A 31 -8.07 -36.24 -7.42
C VAL A 31 -7.71 -35.57 -6.10
N TYR A 32 -6.52 -35.82 -5.56
CA TYR A 32 -6.02 -35.14 -4.37
C TYR A 32 -5.94 -33.63 -4.57
N ARG A 33 -5.47 -33.15 -5.74
CA ARG A 33 -5.44 -31.73 -6.08
C ARG A 33 -6.82 -31.12 -6.32
N ALA A 34 -7.75 -31.87 -6.92
CA ALA A 34 -9.12 -31.42 -7.15
C ALA A 34 -9.94 -31.32 -5.85
N GLY A 35 -9.65 -32.18 -4.86
CA GLY A 35 -10.25 -32.13 -3.53
C GLY A 35 -9.50 -31.25 -2.52
N SER A 36 -8.28 -30.80 -2.84
CA SER A 36 -7.53 -29.85 -2.01
C SER A 36 -8.08 -28.44 -2.20
N PRO A 37 -8.32 -27.66 -1.13
CA PRO A 37 -8.64 -26.24 -1.27
C PRO A 37 -7.51 -25.54 -2.03
N PRO A 38 -7.81 -24.53 -2.88
CA PRO A 38 -6.81 -23.87 -3.69
C PRO A 38 -5.65 -23.36 -2.81
N ARG A 39 -4.41 -23.73 -3.18
CA ARG A 39 -3.20 -23.20 -2.53
C ARG A 39 -3.20 -21.67 -2.65
N PRO A 40 -2.82 -20.94 -1.60
CA PRO A 40 -3.08 -19.50 -1.51
C PRO A 40 -2.20 -18.72 -2.50
N GLY A 41 -2.79 -18.34 -3.64
CA GLY A 41 -2.49 -17.08 -4.33
C GLY A 41 -3.14 -15.87 -3.63
N ARG A 42 -3.44 -15.98 -2.33
CA ARG A 42 -4.31 -15.05 -1.56
C ARG A 42 -3.55 -13.82 -1.03
N ASN A 43 -2.23 -13.90 -0.87
CA ASN A 43 -1.42 -12.78 -0.35
C ASN A 43 -1.19 -11.68 -1.39
N THR A 44 -1.01 -12.02 -2.67
CA THR A 44 -0.85 -11.02 -3.74
C THR A 44 -2.13 -10.21 -3.97
N ASN A 45 -3.31 -10.78 -3.73
CA ASN A 45 -4.56 -10.01 -3.79
C ASN A 45 -4.69 -9.05 -2.60
N ARG A 46 -4.37 -9.51 -1.39
CA ARG A 46 -4.40 -8.68 -0.18
C ARG A 46 -3.39 -7.52 -0.21
N GLU A 47 -2.20 -7.75 -0.76
CA GLU A 47 -1.20 -6.70 -0.95
C GLU A 47 -1.65 -5.65 -1.97
N LYS A 48 -2.25 -6.09 -3.08
CA LYS A 48 -2.85 -5.19 -4.08
C LYS A 48 -4.02 -4.39 -3.49
N GLU A 49 -4.89 -5.03 -2.71
CA GLU A 49 -6.01 -4.38 -2.02
C GLU A 49 -5.50 -3.33 -1.02
N ARG A 50 -4.49 -3.66 -0.20
CA ARG A 50 -3.86 -2.71 0.74
C ARG A 50 -3.20 -1.54 0.02
N PHE A 51 -2.54 -1.80 -1.11
CA PHE A 51 -1.96 -0.75 -1.95
C PHE A 51 -3.03 0.17 -2.53
N ALA A 52 -4.15 -0.39 -3.02
CA ALA A 52 -5.29 0.37 -3.52
C ALA A 52 -5.94 1.23 -2.42
N LEU A 53 -6.10 0.68 -1.21
CA LEU A 53 -6.61 1.43 -0.06
C LEU A 53 -5.67 2.59 0.31
N ARG A 54 -4.36 2.33 0.39
CA ARG A 54 -3.34 3.38 0.58
C ARG A 54 -3.48 4.48 -0.47
N ALA A 55 -3.63 4.12 -1.74
CA ALA A 55 -3.84 5.06 -2.85
C ALA A 55 -4.94 6.06 -2.56
N GLN A 56 -6.08 5.50 -2.17
CA GLN A 56 -7.30 6.24 -1.96
C GLN A 56 -7.13 7.20 -0.79
N HIS A 57 -6.58 6.74 0.33
CA HIS A 57 -6.39 7.59 1.51
C HIS A 57 -5.36 8.71 1.29
N VAL A 58 -4.28 8.45 0.56
CA VAL A 58 -3.30 9.51 0.17
C VAL A 58 -3.97 10.55 -0.74
N ARG A 59 -4.74 10.11 -1.74
CA ARG A 59 -5.48 11.01 -2.64
C ARG A 59 -6.52 11.84 -1.88
N THR A 60 -7.23 11.23 -0.93
CA THR A 60 -8.20 11.93 -0.09
C THR A 60 -7.51 13.01 0.74
N LEU A 61 -6.39 12.69 1.39
CA LEU A 61 -5.61 13.67 2.14
C LEU A 61 -5.23 14.90 1.28
N PHE A 62 -4.65 14.66 0.09
CA PHE A 62 -4.26 15.76 -0.79
C PHE A 62 -5.46 16.58 -1.27
N ARG A 63 -6.56 15.92 -1.61
CA ARG A 63 -7.80 16.58 -2.01
C ARG A 63 -8.36 17.45 -0.88
N SER A 64 -8.33 16.99 0.36
CA SER A 64 -8.81 17.78 1.51
C SER A 64 -8.01 19.06 1.68
N VAL A 65 -6.68 18.97 1.54
CA VAL A 65 -5.77 20.14 1.60
C VAL A 65 -6.02 21.09 0.42
N GLU A 66 -6.09 20.57 -0.81
CA GLU A 66 -6.43 21.34 -2.02
C GLU A 66 -7.79 22.05 -1.89
N THR A 67 -8.79 21.35 -1.35
CA THR A 67 -10.14 21.91 -1.15
C THR A 67 -10.13 23.08 -0.19
N MET A 68 -9.39 22.96 0.92
CA MET A 68 -9.26 24.03 1.90
C MET A 68 -8.53 25.26 1.32
N ALA A 69 -7.43 25.04 0.59
CA ALA A 69 -6.73 26.11 -0.11
C ALA A 69 -7.62 26.81 -1.16
N GLY A 70 -8.39 26.02 -1.92
CA GLY A 70 -9.35 26.54 -2.89
C GLY A 70 -10.47 27.36 -2.26
N ALA A 71 -10.99 26.92 -1.11
CA ALA A 71 -12.00 27.67 -0.36
C ALA A 71 -11.45 29.03 0.11
N ILE A 72 -10.23 29.06 0.67
CA ILE A 72 -9.58 30.32 1.09
C ILE A 72 -9.38 31.26 -0.10
N ASN A 73 -8.86 30.76 -1.22
CA ASN A 73 -8.68 31.57 -2.43
C ASN A 73 -10.02 32.12 -2.96
N LYS A 74 -11.09 31.33 -2.87
CA LYS A 74 -12.43 31.74 -3.30
C LYS A 74 -12.98 32.88 -2.44
N GLU A 75 -12.85 32.80 -1.11
CA GLU A 75 -13.29 33.85 -0.19
C GLU A 75 -12.56 35.17 -0.44
N ILE A 76 -11.27 35.11 -0.80
CA ILE A 76 -10.46 36.31 -1.09
C ILE A 76 -10.69 36.83 -2.52
N GLY A 77 -11.29 36.02 -3.41
CA GLY A 77 -11.56 36.37 -4.80
C GLY A 77 -10.32 36.40 -5.70
N ARG A 78 -9.17 35.89 -5.24
CA ARG A 78 -7.92 35.79 -6.01
C ARG A 78 -7.07 34.59 -5.54
N PRO A 79 -6.22 34.01 -6.40
CA PRO A 79 -5.33 32.92 -6.00
C PRO A 79 -4.21 33.44 -5.10
N LEU A 80 -4.37 33.27 -3.78
CA LEU A 80 -3.40 33.66 -2.76
C LEU A 80 -2.48 32.49 -2.37
N LEU A 81 -3.06 31.30 -2.24
CA LEU A 81 -2.37 30.05 -1.96
C LEU A 81 -2.10 29.30 -3.26
N ALA A 82 -0.83 29.06 -3.56
CA ALA A 82 -0.44 28.21 -4.68
C ALA A 82 -0.31 26.76 -4.21
N VAL A 83 -0.94 25.84 -4.95
CA VAL A 83 -0.86 24.40 -4.68
C VAL A 83 -0.11 23.70 -5.80
N GLU A 84 0.97 22.99 -5.45
CA GLU A 84 1.77 22.20 -6.39
C GLU A 84 1.75 20.74 -5.96
N ARG A 85 1.40 19.85 -6.89
CA ARG A 85 1.34 18.41 -6.65
C ARG A 85 2.36 17.71 -7.52
N MET A 86 3.23 16.91 -6.90
CA MET A 86 4.19 16.05 -7.60
C MET A 86 3.87 14.58 -7.32
N LEU A 87 3.62 13.83 -8.39
CA LEU A 87 3.26 12.42 -8.36
C LEU A 87 4.20 11.63 -9.27
N ASN A 88 4.90 10.64 -8.72
CA ASN A 88 5.68 9.65 -9.48
C ASN A 88 4.91 8.33 -9.68
N ALA A 89 4.29 8.13 -10.85
CA ALA A 89 3.39 6.99 -11.14
C ALA A 89 4.06 5.62 -11.33
N LYS A 90 5.37 5.50 -11.15
CA LYS A 90 6.10 4.26 -11.43
C LYS A 90 6.10 3.37 -10.20
N ASN A 91 5.03 2.59 -10.01
CA ASN A 91 5.01 1.24 -9.42
C ASN A 91 3.54 0.78 -9.20
N LEU A 92 3.14 -0.32 -9.88
CA LEU A 92 1.99 -1.20 -9.57
C LEU A 92 0.59 -0.89 -10.17
N GLY A 93 0.34 -1.41 -11.38
CA GLY A 93 -0.97 -1.98 -11.72
C GLY A 93 -2.13 -1.03 -12.04
N GLY A 94 -1.84 0.19 -12.52
CA GLY A 94 -2.88 1.13 -13.00
C GLY A 94 -3.56 1.95 -11.91
N ILE A 95 -3.10 1.84 -10.65
CA ILE A 95 -3.52 2.70 -9.55
C ILE A 95 -2.35 3.65 -9.26
N GLU A 96 -2.49 4.94 -9.60
CA GLU A 96 -1.42 5.92 -9.31
C GLU A 96 -1.38 6.19 -7.80
N VAL A 97 -0.57 5.43 -7.09
CA VAL A 97 0.02 5.85 -5.81
C VAL A 97 1.46 6.15 -6.09
N PRO A 98 1.85 7.41 -5.98
CA PRO A 98 3.22 7.75 -6.22
C PRO A 98 4.00 7.50 -4.95
N ASP A 99 4.87 6.49 -4.95
CA ASP A 99 5.97 6.48 -4.00
C ASP A 99 6.76 7.79 -4.22
N GLY A 100 6.91 8.59 -3.16
CA GLY A 100 7.41 9.97 -3.28
C GLY A 100 6.35 11.01 -3.68
N ALA A 101 5.06 10.77 -3.42
CA ALA A 101 4.02 11.78 -3.58
C ALA A 101 4.32 13.01 -2.72
N ARG A 102 4.26 14.20 -3.31
CA ARG A 102 4.48 15.45 -2.60
C ARG A 102 3.37 16.43 -2.93
N LEU A 103 2.81 17.04 -1.89
CA LEU A 103 1.92 18.18 -2.00
C LEU A 103 2.61 19.38 -1.37
N VAL A 104 2.64 20.50 -2.07
CA VAL A 104 3.26 21.75 -1.61
C VAL A 104 2.22 22.86 -1.66
N LEU A 105 2.08 23.58 -0.54
CA LEU A 105 1.34 24.82 -0.42
C LEU A 105 2.31 25.97 -0.21
N LYS A 106 2.17 27.05 -0.98
CA LYS A 106 2.99 28.25 -0.86
C LYS A 106 2.11 29.45 -0.57
N PHE A 107 2.53 30.25 0.39
CA PHE A 107 1.97 31.55 0.72
C PHE A 107 3.11 32.54 0.94
N LEU A 108 3.21 33.56 0.07
CA LEU A 108 4.34 34.47 0.05
C LEU A 108 5.66 33.67 0.01
N GLU A 109 6.48 33.79 1.05
CA GLU A 109 7.75 33.08 1.18
C GLU A 109 7.63 31.80 2.05
N ARG A 110 6.53 31.64 2.79
CA ARG A 110 6.25 30.45 3.60
C ARG A 110 5.78 29.29 2.74
N ARG A 111 6.20 28.09 3.12
CA ARG A 111 5.88 26.86 2.40
C ARG A 111 5.54 25.73 3.36
N LEU A 112 4.43 25.05 3.10
CA LEU A 112 4.00 23.84 3.76
C LEU A 112 4.08 22.67 2.78
N GLU A 113 4.66 21.55 3.20
CA GLU A 113 4.78 20.36 2.37
C GLU A 113 4.29 19.11 3.08
N VAL A 114 3.63 18.22 2.33
CA VAL A 114 3.28 16.88 2.76
C VAL A 114 3.96 15.90 1.81
N VAL A 115 4.95 15.16 2.32
CA VAL A 115 5.77 14.22 1.55
C VAL A 115 5.44 12.80 1.98
N VAL A 116 4.84 12.01 1.11
CA VAL A 116 4.57 10.59 1.35
C VAL A 116 5.85 9.81 1.13
N ASN A 117 6.32 9.14 2.19
CA ASN A 117 7.54 8.37 2.14
C ASN A 117 7.34 7.12 1.25
N PRO A 118 8.33 6.78 0.42
CA PRO A 118 8.30 5.55 -0.36
C PRO A 118 8.25 4.35 0.60
N LEU A 119 7.50 3.32 0.23
CA LEU A 119 7.56 2.06 0.98
C LEU A 119 8.91 1.41 0.73
N VAL A 120 9.70 1.22 1.79
CA VAL A 120 11.04 0.63 1.68
C VAL A 120 10.98 -0.84 1.20
N ASN A 121 9.82 -1.50 1.22
CA ASN A 121 9.70 -2.93 0.91
C ASN A 121 8.41 -3.28 0.14
N ILE A 122 8.48 -3.36 -1.19
CA ILE A 122 7.56 -4.17 -2.00
C ILE A 122 8.42 -5.20 -2.73
N GLY A 123 8.63 -6.36 -2.11
CA GLY A 123 9.57 -7.38 -2.61
C GLY A 123 9.82 -8.61 -1.74
N GLY A 124 8.93 -8.95 -0.80
CA GLY A 124 8.98 -10.26 -0.12
C GLY A 124 9.29 -10.27 1.39
N ARG A 125 9.15 -9.15 2.10
CA ARG A 125 9.03 -9.14 3.58
C ARG A 125 7.77 -8.39 3.99
N PRO A 126 7.05 -8.86 5.04
CA PRO A 126 5.77 -8.29 5.42
C PRO A 126 5.93 -6.80 5.78
N VAL A 127 5.00 -5.98 5.28
CA VAL A 127 4.74 -4.62 5.79
C VAL A 127 4.72 -4.71 7.32
N PRO A 128 5.47 -3.87 8.05
CA PRO A 128 5.44 -3.89 9.50
C PRO A 128 3.97 -3.76 9.94
N ALA A 129 3.50 -4.70 10.77
CA ALA A 129 2.16 -4.62 11.32
C ALA A 129 2.02 -3.27 12.04
N GLY A 130 1.22 -2.35 11.49
CA GLY A 130 0.97 -1.05 12.13
C GLY A 130 0.53 0.08 11.21
N ALA A 131 1.13 0.27 10.02
CA ALA A 131 0.81 1.40 9.14
C ALA A 131 0.80 1.05 7.64
N LEU A 132 -0.23 1.52 6.92
CA LEU A 132 -0.37 1.42 5.46
C LEU A 132 0.56 2.40 4.70
N ALA A 133 0.91 3.54 5.31
CA ALA A 133 1.83 4.52 4.75
C ALA A 133 2.42 5.42 5.86
N THR A 134 3.51 6.11 5.54
CA THR A 134 4.01 7.22 6.35
C THR A 134 4.19 8.46 5.48
N ALA A 135 4.04 9.63 6.05
CA ALA A 135 4.29 10.90 5.39
C ALA A 135 4.91 11.88 6.39
N SER A 136 5.72 12.81 5.89
CA SER A 136 6.31 13.89 6.69
C SER A 136 5.62 15.19 6.31
N VAL A 137 5.17 15.93 7.33
CA VAL A 137 4.65 17.29 7.19
C VAL A 137 5.79 18.25 7.50
N ILE A 138 6.12 19.13 6.57
CA ILE A 138 7.29 20.00 6.64
C ILE A 138 6.84 21.45 6.52
N ARG A 139 7.27 22.28 7.46
CA ARG A 139 7.01 23.71 7.48
C ARG A 139 8.31 24.46 7.24
N TYR A 140 8.30 25.34 6.27
CA TYR A 140 9.43 26.18 5.91
C TYR A 140 9.05 27.65 6.04
N ASP A 141 9.73 28.35 6.95
CA ASP A 141 9.68 29.80 7.08
C ASP A 141 11.07 30.37 6.77
N PRO A 142 11.24 31.10 5.65
CA PRO A 142 12.54 31.68 5.31
C PRO A 142 12.98 32.81 6.25
N ALA A 143 12.06 33.39 7.04
CA ALA A 143 12.42 34.33 8.10
C ALA A 143 13.07 33.64 9.30
N ASP A 144 12.93 32.31 9.42
CA ASP A 144 13.61 31.46 10.40
C ASP A 144 14.20 30.20 9.73
N PRO A 145 15.33 30.32 9.02
CA PRO A 145 15.97 29.19 8.34
C PRO A 145 16.41 28.06 9.28
N ALA A 146 16.58 28.34 10.57
CA ALA A 146 16.91 27.36 11.59
C ALA A 146 15.66 26.65 12.15
N GLY A 147 14.47 27.22 11.97
CA GLY A 147 13.18 26.75 12.47
C GLY A 147 12.38 25.89 11.50
N ALA A 148 13.04 25.16 10.59
CA ALA A 148 12.36 24.18 9.75
C ALA A 148 11.75 23.07 10.62
N ASP A 149 10.47 23.21 10.95
CA ASP A 149 9.72 22.31 11.82
C ASP A 149 9.04 21.23 10.97
N TRP A 150 9.24 19.97 11.33
CA TRP A 150 8.64 18.85 10.65
C TRP A 150 8.23 17.76 11.62
N TYR A 151 7.24 16.96 11.22
CA TYR A 151 6.82 15.78 11.96
C TYR A 151 6.27 14.71 11.03
N ASP A 152 6.34 13.46 11.49
CA ASP A 152 5.81 12.32 10.76
C ASP A 152 4.36 12.03 11.13
N ILE A 153 3.60 11.57 10.13
CA ILE A 153 2.27 10.99 10.27
C ILE A 153 2.25 9.58 9.67
N THR A 154 1.45 8.70 10.26
CA THR A 154 1.26 7.31 9.84
C THR A 154 -0.19 7.06 9.48
N LEU A 155 -0.44 6.41 8.35
CA LEU A 155 -1.76 5.97 7.91
C LEU A 155 -2.07 4.58 8.51
N ARG A 156 -3.12 4.46 9.30
CA ARG A 156 -3.62 3.18 9.83
C ARG A 156 -4.49 2.42 8.80
N GLU A 157 -4.76 1.15 9.08
CA GLU A 157 -5.64 0.32 8.23
C GLU A 157 -7.09 0.81 8.18
N ASP A 158 -7.55 1.53 9.20
CA ASP A 158 -8.87 2.17 9.25
C ASP A 158 -8.97 3.48 8.44
N GLY A 159 -7.87 3.90 7.80
CA GLY A 159 -7.80 5.12 7.00
C GLY A 159 -7.46 6.38 7.79
N SER A 160 -7.28 6.29 9.11
CA SER A 160 -6.87 7.44 9.93
C SER A 160 -5.39 7.77 9.76
N TRP A 161 -5.09 9.05 9.58
CA TRP A 161 -3.72 9.56 9.69
C TRP A 161 -3.46 9.95 11.13
N LEU A 162 -2.34 9.55 11.70
CA LEU A 162 -1.98 9.89 13.07
C LEU A 162 -0.59 10.46 13.11
N ARG A 163 -0.36 11.46 13.96
CA ARG A 163 1.01 11.90 14.23
C ARG A 163 1.79 10.77 14.88
N LYS A 164 3.01 10.53 14.41
CA LYS A 164 3.92 9.57 15.03
C LYS A 164 4.26 10.13 16.42
N ALA A 165 3.90 9.39 17.47
CA ALA A 165 4.33 9.74 18.82
C ALA A 165 5.86 9.79 18.85
N GLY A 166 6.41 10.80 19.52
CA GLY A 166 7.80 10.72 19.97
C GLY A 166 7.94 9.51 20.89
N GLU A 167 9.12 8.91 20.98
CA GLU A 167 9.35 7.68 21.77
C GLU A 167 8.96 7.78 23.26
N ASP A 168 8.67 8.98 23.77
CA ASP A 168 8.07 9.22 25.08
C ASP A 168 6.72 9.95 24.93
N ASP A 169 5.63 9.19 24.89
CA ASP A 169 4.51 9.30 25.83
C ASP A 169 3.35 8.44 25.30
N GLY A 170 2.83 7.56 26.16
CA GLY A 170 1.69 6.67 25.88
C GLY A 170 0.35 7.40 25.64
N SER A 171 0.38 8.63 25.15
CA SER A 171 -0.79 9.40 24.76
C SER A 171 -1.36 8.91 23.42
N LEU A 172 -2.67 8.72 23.39
CA LEU A 172 -3.44 8.53 22.17
C LEU A 172 -3.24 9.79 21.31
N THR A 173 -2.34 9.71 20.34
CA THR A 173 -2.06 10.84 19.46
C THR A 173 -3.32 11.12 18.64
N PRO A 174 -3.88 12.34 18.69
CA PRO A 174 -5.10 12.66 17.94
C PRO A 174 -4.87 12.43 16.46
N ALA A 175 -5.94 12.04 15.77
CA ALA A 175 -5.88 11.85 14.34
C ALA A 175 -5.56 13.18 13.65
N PHE A 176 -4.60 13.13 12.73
CA PHE A 176 -4.34 14.19 11.79
C PHE A 176 -5.56 14.34 10.88
N GLY A 177 -6.41 15.30 11.24
CA GLY A 177 -7.70 15.52 10.61
C GLY A 177 -7.92 17.01 10.33
N GLU A 178 -9.18 17.42 10.36
CA GLU A 178 -9.56 18.78 10.00
C GLU A 178 -8.94 19.83 10.92
N ARG A 179 -8.85 19.55 12.22
CA ARG A 179 -8.28 20.47 13.21
C ARG A 179 -6.80 20.74 12.91
N GLU A 180 -6.02 19.70 12.68
CA GLU A 180 -4.59 19.80 12.39
C GLU A 180 -4.37 20.48 11.04
N MET A 181 -5.20 20.19 10.04
CA MET A 181 -5.19 20.92 8.76
C MET A 181 -5.43 22.42 8.99
N ARG A 182 -6.46 22.81 9.75
CA ARG A 182 -6.71 24.24 10.05
C ARG A 182 -5.51 24.91 10.70
N GLN A 183 -4.89 24.28 11.70
CA GLN A 183 -3.70 24.81 12.36
C GLN A 183 -2.52 25.00 11.40
N LEU A 184 -2.34 24.10 10.42
CA LEU A 184 -1.31 24.25 9.40
C LEU A 184 -1.58 25.43 8.46
N PHE A 185 -2.83 25.66 8.09
CA PHE A 185 -3.23 26.81 7.28
C PHE A 185 -3.10 28.13 8.05
N GLU A 186 -3.47 28.16 9.34
CA GLU A 186 -3.25 29.30 10.23
C GLU A 186 -1.76 29.64 10.30
N TRP A 187 -0.90 28.64 10.57
CA TRP A 187 0.55 28.85 10.58
C TRP A 187 1.08 29.36 9.22
N LEU A 188 0.60 28.78 8.12
CA LEU A 188 1.04 29.15 6.77
C LEU A 188 0.70 30.61 6.46
N LEU A 189 -0.46 31.09 6.91
CA LEU A 189 -0.97 32.43 6.62
C LEU A 189 -0.49 33.52 7.60
N GLY A 190 -0.07 33.14 8.81
CA GLY A 190 0.43 34.06 9.84
C GLY A 190 -0.61 34.37 10.91
#